data_AF-A0AAW4BNG6-F1
#
_entry.id   AF-A0AAW4BNG6-F1
#
_cell.length_a   1.000
_cell.length_b   1.000
_cell.length_c   1.000
_cell.angle_alpha   90.00
_cell.angle_beta   90.00
_cell.angle_gamma   90.00
#
_symmetry.space_group_name_H-M   'P 1'
#
loop_
_entity.id
_entity.type
_entity.pdbx_description
1 polymer ?
#
loop_
_entity_poly.entity_id
_entity_poly.type
_entity_poly.pdbx_seq_one_letter_code
_entity_poly.pdbx_strand_id
1 'polypeptide(L)'
;MVDQQPLWVRRVLVSRERYAPYFDGLTQYAVLDKPMVFTGDFDISIEAEGLRNDSFQALFSGETVDNFFRLLQGGSGIQCYIGGAIVSWLTNQFDASQPHHYRLKRVGSVASIGVDGEWKVSREGIQTPLTVTRMMRSWTTSLFTRGQI
;
A
#
# COMPACT_ATOMS: atom_id res chain seq x y z
N MET A 1 29.44 36.89 2.71
CA MET A 1 28.31 37.21 1.82
C MET A 1 28.10 36.00 0.93
N VAL A 2 26.97 35.33 1.13
CA VAL A 2 26.27 34.33 0.30
C VAL A 2 27.10 33.56 -0.74
N ASP A 3 27.51 32.34 -0.38
CA ASP A 3 27.86 31.32 -1.37
C ASP A 3 26.59 30.92 -2.14
N GLN A 4 26.48 31.39 -3.37
CA GLN A 4 25.46 30.93 -4.31
C GLN A 4 25.88 29.56 -4.86
N GLN A 5 25.33 28.49 -4.29
CA GLN A 5 25.37 27.19 -4.96
C GLN A 5 24.33 27.17 -6.11
N PRO A 6 24.71 26.72 -7.31
CA PRO A 6 23.78 26.62 -8.44
C PRO A 6 22.68 25.58 -8.18
N LEU A 7 21.45 25.93 -8.55
CA LEU A 7 20.17 25.23 -8.31
C LEU A 7 20.00 23.85 -9.00
N TRP A 8 21.08 23.19 -9.46
CA TRP A 8 20.96 21.98 -10.29
C TRP A 8 21.65 20.73 -9.73
N VAL A 9 22.16 20.78 -8.49
CA VAL A 9 22.59 19.57 -7.80
C VAL A 9 21.57 19.23 -6.73
N ARG A 10 20.41 18.71 -7.14
CA ARG A 10 19.69 17.77 -6.26
C ARG A 10 20.66 16.63 -6.06
N ARG A 11 21.35 16.64 -4.92
CA ARG A 11 22.13 15.52 -4.44
C ARG A 11 21.13 14.37 -4.29
N VAL A 12 20.98 13.57 -5.34
CA VAL A 12 20.35 12.26 -5.25
C VAL A 12 21.33 11.47 -4.39
N LEU A 13 21.15 11.58 -3.07
CA LEU A 13 21.70 10.65 -2.12
C LEU A 13 21.00 9.32 -2.42
N VAL A 14 21.58 8.57 -3.35
CA VAL A 14 21.26 7.17 -3.57
C VAL A 14 21.75 6.44 -2.32
N SER A 15 20.93 6.41 -1.27
CA SER A 15 21.19 5.63 -0.07
C SER A 15 20.62 4.23 -0.28
N ARG A 16 21.52 3.23 -0.34
CA ARG A 16 21.28 1.78 -0.32
C ARG A 16 20.26 1.27 -1.35
N GLU A 17 20.76 0.56 -2.35
CA GLU A 17 20.00 -0.24 -3.33
C GLU A 17 18.71 -0.84 -2.76
N ARG A 18 17.61 -0.10 -2.93
CA ARG A 18 16.25 -0.62 -2.87
C ARG A 18 15.75 -0.51 -4.30
N TYR A 19 15.30 -1.62 -4.87
CA TYR A 19 14.44 -1.58 -6.05
C TYR A 19 13.11 -0.93 -5.63
N ALA A 20 13.13 0.40 -5.49
CA ALA A 20 12.00 1.20 -5.09
C ALA A 20 11.54 2.00 -6.32
N PRO A 21 10.52 1.52 -7.05
CA PRO A 21 9.91 2.33 -8.09
C PRO A 21 9.34 3.60 -7.47
N TYR A 22 9.63 4.75 -8.09
CA TYR A 22 9.06 6.03 -7.71
C TYR A 22 7.72 6.23 -8.41
N PHE A 23 6.72 6.71 -7.68
CA PHE A 23 5.39 7.04 -8.21
C PHE A 23 5.12 8.50 -7.91
N ASP A 24 4.80 9.29 -8.94
CA ASP A 24 4.54 10.73 -8.80
C ASP A 24 3.15 11.06 -8.21
N GLY A 25 2.36 10.03 -7.91
CA GLY A 25 1.01 10.14 -7.38
C GLY A 25 -0.09 10.24 -8.43
N LEU A 26 0.24 10.33 -9.72
CA LEU A 26 -0.69 10.09 -10.83
C LEU A 26 -0.97 8.59 -10.96
N THR A 27 -1.97 8.20 -11.78
CA THR A 27 -2.40 6.80 -11.99
C THR A 27 -1.29 5.94 -12.62
N GLN A 28 -0.30 5.61 -11.80
CA GLN A 28 0.84 4.75 -12.09
C GLN A 28 0.70 3.51 -11.23
N TYR A 29 1.18 2.39 -11.74
CA TYR A 29 1.29 1.12 -11.03
C TYR A 29 2.29 0.23 -11.76
N ALA A 30 3.03 -0.59 -11.01
CA ALA A 30 3.82 -1.65 -11.59
C ALA A 30 2.95 -2.90 -11.73
N VAL A 31 2.82 -3.43 -12.95
CA VAL A 31 2.13 -4.71 -13.19
C VAL A 31 3.14 -5.85 -13.05
N LEU A 32 2.76 -6.89 -12.33
CA LEU A 32 3.55 -8.11 -12.23
C LEU A 32 3.37 -8.93 -13.51
N ASP A 33 4.46 -9.54 -14.00
CA ASP A 33 4.42 -10.42 -15.17
C ASP A 33 3.51 -11.63 -14.95
N LYS A 34 3.40 -12.07 -13.69
CA LYS A 34 2.47 -13.11 -13.23
C LYS A 34 1.80 -12.71 -11.92
N PRO A 35 0.51 -13.03 -11.73
CA PRO A 35 -0.16 -12.85 -10.45
C PRO A 35 0.51 -13.64 -9.32
N MET A 36 0.71 -13.02 -8.16
CA MET A 36 0.99 -13.73 -6.92
C MET A 36 -0.33 -14.14 -6.26
N VAL A 37 -0.54 -15.44 -6.08
CA VAL A 37 -1.78 -16.00 -5.51
C VAL A 37 -1.47 -16.73 -4.22
N PHE A 38 -2.07 -16.27 -3.11
CA PHE A 38 -1.90 -16.85 -1.78
C PHE A 38 -3.19 -17.55 -1.34
N THR A 39 -3.19 -18.89 -1.40
CA THR A 39 -4.34 -19.71 -1.01
C THR A 39 -4.32 -20.10 0.47
N GLY A 40 -3.14 -20.19 1.08
CA GLY A 40 -2.93 -20.49 2.50
C GLY A 40 -2.45 -19.30 3.32
N ASP A 41 -1.78 -19.59 4.42
CA ASP A 41 -1.13 -18.60 5.27
C ASP A 41 -0.14 -17.77 4.45
N PHE A 42 -0.10 -16.47 4.74
CA PHE A 42 0.81 -15.55 4.06
C PHE A 42 1.26 -14.45 5.00
N ASP A 43 2.38 -13.84 4.66
CA ASP A 43 2.97 -12.73 5.38
C ASP A 43 3.68 -11.81 4.37
N ILE A 44 3.08 -10.65 4.11
CA ILE A 44 3.53 -9.69 3.12
C ILE A 44 3.92 -8.42 3.85
N SER A 45 5.14 -7.95 3.62
CA SER A 45 5.65 -6.71 4.20
C SER A 45 6.17 -5.76 3.13
N ILE A 46 5.86 -4.47 3.26
CA ILE A 46 6.24 -3.41 2.32
C ILE A 46 6.68 -2.20 3.13
N GLU A 47 7.81 -1.61 2.75
CA GLU A 47 8.21 -0.29 3.21
C GLU A 47 7.85 0.75 2.14
N ALA A 48 7.17 1.81 2.54
CA ALA A 48 6.82 2.91 1.64
C ALA A 48 6.92 4.25 2.37
N GLU A 49 7.23 5.30 1.62
CA GLU A 49 7.30 6.68 2.07
C GLU A 49 6.61 7.59 1.04
N GLY A 50 6.25 8.82 1.43
CA GLY A 50 5.69 9.81 0.51
C GLY A 50 4.26 9.49 0.04
N LEU A 51 3.51 8.66 0.76
CA LEU A 51 2.09 8.46 0.45
C LEU A 51 1.32 9.74 0.75
N ARG A 52 0.43 10.10 -0.17
CA ARG A 52 -0.34 11.33 -0.14
C ARG A 52 -1.69 11.11 0.52
N ASN A 53 -1.98 11.90 1.53
CA ASN A 53 -3.25 11.87 2.25
C ASN A 53 -4.44 12.37 1.42
N ASP A 54 -4.20 13.05 0.30
CA ASP A 54 -5.24 13.61 -0.58
C ASP A 54 -5.71 12.64 -1.69
N SER A 55 -5.16 11.43 -1.75
CA SER A 55 -5.45 10.44 -2.80
C SER A 55 -5.74 9.06 -2.23
N PHE A 56 -6.39 8.20 -3.00
CA PHE A 56 -6.44 6.78 -2.68
C PHE A 56 -5.21 6.11 -3.26
N GLN A 57 -4.45 5.40 -2.40
CA GLN A 57 -3.25 4.68 -2.81
C GLN A 57 -3.26 3.26 -2.24
N ALA A 58 -3.13 2.28 -3.12
CA ALA A 58 -2.90 0.90 -2.74
C ALA A 58 -1.40 0.60 -2.81
N LEU A 59 -0.83 0.12 -1.71
CA LEU A 59 0.53 -0.41 -1.66
C LEU A 59 0.67 -1.62 -2.59
N PHE A 60 -0.36 -2.47 -2.61
CA PHE A 60 -0.54 -3.51 -3.61
C PHE A 60 -2.02 -3.77 -3.89
N SER A 61 -2.30 -4.35 -5.06
CA SER A 61 -3.65 -4.65 -5.50
C SER A 61 -3.74 -5.86 -6.43
N GLY A 62 -4.92 -6.49 -6.43
CA GLY A 62 -5.38 -7.40 -7.46
C GLY A 62 -5.97 -6.66 -8.67
N GLU A 63 -6.61 -7.42 -9.56
CA GLU A 63 -7.32 -6.87 -10.73
C GLU A 63 -8.55 -6.07 -10.34
N THR A 64 -9.28 -6.55 -9.34
CA THR A 64 -10.46 -5.90 -8.77
C THR A 64 -10.16 -5.37 -7.38
N VAL A 65 -11.06 -4.53 -6.86
CA VAL A 65 -10.99 -3.97 -5.49
C VAL A 65 -11.00 -5.04 -4.41
N ASP A 66 -11.38 -6.27 -4.75
CA ASP A 66 -11.56 -7.36 -3.79
C ASP A 66 -10.26 -7.79 -3.11
N ASN A 67 -9.10 -7.40 -3.66
CA ASN A 67 -7.77 -7.74 -3.15
C ASN A 67 -6.87 -6.50 -3.07
N PHE A 68 -7.10 -5.62 -2.09
CA PHE A 68 -6.44 -4.33 -1.98
C PHE A 68 -5.77 -4.20 -0.62
N PHE A 69 -4.61 -3.55 -0.57
CA PHE A 69 -4.02 -3.09 0.69
C PHE A 69 -3.65 -1.62 0.53
N ARG A 70 -4.47 -0.75 1.11
CA ARG A 70 -4.52 0.67 0.77
C ARG A 70 -4.50 1.60 1.97
N LEU A 71 -3.97 2.79 1.74
CA LEU A 71 -4.17 3.95 2.59
C LEU A 71 -5.62 4.42 2.51
N LEU A 72 -6.17 4.80 3.66
CA LEU A 72 -7.45 5.52 3.71
C LEU A 72 -7.25 7.00 3.42
N GLN A 73 -8.22 7.60 2.74
CA GLN A 73 -8.19 9.03 2.44
C GLN A 73 -8.03 9.86 3.72
N GLY A 74 -7.28 10.95 3.61
CA GLY A 74 -6.91 11.79 4.75
C GLY A 74 -5.77 11.23 5.60
N GLY A 75 -5.13 10.12 5.20
CA GLY A 75 -4.08 9.47 6.00
C GLY A 75 -4.62 8.76 7.23
N SER A 76 -5.90 8.40 7.24
CA SER A 76 -6.62 7.95 8.44
C SER A 76 -6.42 6.47 8.80
N GLY A 77 -5.30 5.87 8.36
CA GLY A 77 -4.96 4.48 8.60
C GLY A 77 -4.97 3.61 7.33
N ILE A 78 -5.13 2.30 7.53
CA ILE A 78 -4.94 1.29 6.48
C ILE A 78 -6.17 0.40 6.37
N GLN A 79 -6.56 0.09 5.14
CA GLN A 79 -7.64 -0.83 4.83
C GLN A 79 -7.19 -1.89 3.85
N CYS A 80 -7.61 -3.12 4.12
CA CYS A 80 -7.43 -4.26 3.27
C CYS A 80 -8.76 -4.84 2.80
N TYR A 81 -8.83 -5.24 1.53
CA TYR A 81 -9.82 -6.15 1.01
C TYR A 81 -9.13 -7.49 0.69
N ILE A 82 -9.68 -8.60 1.16
CA ILE A 82 -9.20 -9.97 0.86
C ILE A 82 -10.41 -10.79 0.41
N GLY A 83 -10.53 -11.03 -0.90
CA GLY A 83 -11.73 -11.60 -1.52
C GLY A 83 -13.04 -10.94 -1.07
N GLY A 84 -13.05 -9.61 -0.99
CA GLY A 84 -14.24 -8.82 -0.59
C GLY A 84 -14.47 -8.66 0.92
N ALA A 85 -13.78 -9.43 1.77
CA ALA A 85 -13.77 -9.18 3.21
C ALA A 85 -12.91 -7.96 3.55
N ILE A 86 -13.38 -7.10 4.46
CA ILE A 86 -12.73 -5.83 4.78
C ILE A 86 -12.02 -5.90 6.13
N VAL A 87 -10.74 -5.56 6.19
CA VAL A 87 -10.01 -5.35 7.46
C VAL A 87 -9.56 -3.91 7.47
N SER A 88 -9.91 -3.13 8.50
CA SER A 88 -9.55 -1.71 8.56
C SER A 88 -8.97 -1.36 9.92
N TRP A 89 -7.86 -0.64 9.92
CA TRP A 89 -7.34 0.07 11.06
C TRP A 89 -7.50 1.57 10.82
N LEU A 90 -8.23 2.25 11.70
CA LEU A 90 -8.49 3.68 11.64
C LEU A 90 -7.68 4.41 12.71
N THR A 91 -7.11 5.55 12.36
CA THR A 91 -6.31 6.39 13.28
C THR A 91 -6.30 7.85 12.82
N ASN A 92 -6.09 8.77 13.77
CA ASN A 92 -5.89 10.20 13.54
C ASN A 92 -4.44 10.66 13.83
N GLN A 93 -3.56 9.73 14.20
CA GLN A 93 -2.16 9.97 14.56
C GLN A 93 -1.22 9.22 13.61
N PHE A 94 -1.44 9.38 12.30
CA PHE A 94 -0.67 8.68 11.29
C PHE A 94 -0.32 9.63 10.15
N ASP A 95 0.99 9.86 9.96
CA ASP A 95 1.49 10.65 8.85
C ASP A 95 2.01 9.72 7.75
N ALA A 96 1.11 9.32 6.85
CA ALA A 96 1.45 8.41 5.75
C ALA A 96 2.53 8.93 4.80
N SER A 97 2.90 10.22 4.88
CA SER A 97 3.99 10.78 4.09
C SER A 97 5.38 10.38 4.61
N GLN A 98 5.49 9.97 5.88
CA GLN A 98 6.74 9.46 6.45
C GLN A 98 7.02 8.01 6.01
N PRO A 99 8.27 7.54 6.12
CA PRO A 99 8.59 6.14 5.92
C PRO A 99 7.90 5.26 6.95
N HIS A 100 7.17 4.26 6.48
CA HIS A 100 6.49 3.28 7.32
C HIS A 100 6.68 1.86 6.80
N HIS A 101 6.72 0.92 7.73
CA HIS A 101 6.76 -0.50 7.42
C HIS A 101 5.38 -1.12 7.61
N TYR A 102 4.71 -1.43 6.50
CA TYR A 102 3.38 -2.01 6.47
C TYR A 102 3.43 -3.53 6.32
N ARG A 103 2.51 -4.22 6.98
CA ARG A 103 2.43 -5.68 6.96
C ARG A 103 0.98 -6.15 6.85
N LEU A 104 0.74 -7.12 5.98
CA LEU A 104 -0.50 -7.87 5.92
C LEU A 104 -0.17 -9.35 6.13
N LYS A 105 -0.80 -9.95 7.14
CA LYS A 105 -0.58 -11.36 7.47
C LYS A 105 -1.91 -12.08 7.54
N ARG A 106 -1.94 -13.35 7.13
CA ARG A 106 -3.04 -14.26 7.44
C ARG A 106 -2.52 -15.58 7.98
N VAL A 107 -3.10 -16.04 9.09
CA VAL A 107 -2.87 -17.37 9.67
C VAL A 107 -4.23 -18.03 9.89
N GLY A 108 -4.48 -19.14 9.21
CA GLY A 108 -5.80 -19.76 9.13
C GLY A 108 -6.85 -18.79 8.59
N SER A 109 -7.85 -18.48 9.42
CA SER A 109 -8.92 -17.54 9.08
C SER A 109 -8.71 -16.11 9.60
N VAL A 110 -7.57 -15.84 10.25
CA VAL A 110 -7.30 -14.55 10.90
C VAL A 110 -6.37 -13.73 10.01
N ALA A 111 -6.86 -12.60 9.50
CA ALA A 111 -6.04 -11.62 8.80
C ALA A 111 -5.74 -10.42 9.70
N SER A 112 -4.49 -9.94 9.66
CA SER A 112 -3.98 -8.88 10.53
C SER A 112 -3.26 -7.81 9.72
N ILE A 113 -3.44 -6.55 10.12
CA ILE A 113 -2.69 -5.39 9.59
C ILE A 113 -1.68 -4.97 10.65
N GLY A 114 -0.42 -4.89 10.24
CA GLY A 114 0.68 -4.38 11.04
C GLY A 114 1.27 -3.11 10.44
N VAL A 115 1.71 -2.19 11.31
CA VAL A 115 2.42 -0.97 10.93
C VAL A 115 3.53 -0.72 11.96
N ASP A 116 4.74 -0.48 11.47
CA ASP A 116 5.94 -0.17 12.27
C ASP A 116 6.24 -1.18 13.38
N GLY A 117 6.07 -2.47 13.06
CA GLY A 117 6.34 -3.58 13.96
C GLY A 117 5.19 -3.94 14.89
N GLU A 118 4.12 -3.14 14.93
CA GLU A 118 2.95 -3.38 15.78
C GLU A 118 1.76 -3.93 14.98
N TRP A 119 1.07 -4.94 15.52
CA TRP A 119 -0.22 -5.39 14.99
C TRP A 119 -1.33 -4.45 15.44
N LYS A 120 -1.98 -3.78 14.49
CA LYS A 120 -2.98 -2.75 14.76
C LYS A 120 -4.40 -3.29 14.81
N VAL A 121 -4.72 -4.27 13.97
CA VAL A 121 -6.05 -4.89 13.91
C VAL A 121 -5.95 -6.32 13.39
N SER A 122 -6.87 -7.17 13.83
CA SER A 122 -7.08 -8.53 13.32
C SER A 122 -8.56 -8.77 13.07
N ARG A 123 -8.88 -9.59 12.07
CA ARG A 123 -10.24 -10.01 11.74
C ARG A 123 -10.26 -11.49 11.41
N GLU A 124 -11.22 -12.21 12.00
CA GLU A 124 -11.47 -13.62 11.72
C GLU A 124 -12.43 -13.84 10.54
N GLY A 125 -12.56 -15.10 10.10
CA GLY A 125 -13.49 -15.50 9.05
C GLY A 125 -13.01 -15.23 7.61
N ILE A 126 -11.72 -14.95 7.41
CA ILE A 126 -11.15 -14.65 6.09
C ILE A 126 -10.45 -15.91 5.56
N GLN A 127 -11.06 -16.56 4.58
CA GLN A 127 -10.52 -17.79 3.95
C GLN A 127 -10.30 -17.63 2.44
N THR A 128 -10.70 -16.50 1.88
CA THR A 128 -10.55 -16.19 0.46
C THR A 128 -9.08 -16.03 0.09
N PRO A 129 -8.66 -16.53 -1.09
CA PRO A 129 -7.30 -16.30 -1.58
C PRO A 129 -7.02 -14.82 -1.79
N LEU A 130 -5.80 -14.39 -1.45
CA LEU A 130 -5.29 -13.08 -1.82
C LEU A 130 -4.61 -13.18 -3.20
N THR A 131 -5.00 -12.32 -4.13
CA THR A 131 -4.33 -12.20 -5.44
C THR A 131 -3.73 -10.82 -5.62
N VAL A 132 -2.42 -10.76 -5.85
CA VAL A 132 -1.68 -9.53 -6.11
C VAL A 132 -1.18 -9.53 -7.53
N THR A 133 -1.47 -8.46 -8.27
CA THR A 133 -1.09 -8.30 -9.68
C THR A 133 -0.43 -6.96 -9.96
N ARG A 134 -0.59 -6.01 -9.04
CA ARG A 134 -0.12 -4.63 -9.19
C ARG A 134 0.48 -4.14 -7.88
N MET A 135 1.58 -3.40 -7.98
CA MET A 135 2.17 -2.65 -6.87
C MET A 135 1.91 -1.16 -7.04
N MET A 136 1.70 -0.46 -5.92
CA MET A 136 1.64 1.01 -5.82
C MET A 136 0.71 1.66 -6.85
N ARG A 137 -0.60 1.48 -6.67
CA ARG A 137 -1.64 2.03 -7.53
C ARG A 137 -2.28 3.26 -6.87
N SER A 138 -2.26 4.42 -7.52
CA SER A 138 -3.03 5.59 -7.07
C SER A 138 -4.23 5.90 -7.97
N TRP A 139 -5.24 6.55 -7.40
CA TRP A 139 -6.37 7.08 -8.15
C TRP A 139 -7.03 8.24 -7.38
N THR A 140 -7.66 9.14 -8.12
CA THR A 140 -8.17 10.42 -7.59
C THR A 140 -9.67 10.43 -7.27
N THR A 141 -10.43 9.43 -7.73
CA THR A 141 -11.89 9.35 -7.52
C THR A 141 -12.30 8.11 -6.72
N SER A 142 -13.23 8.22 -5.78
CA SER A 142 -13.77 7.06 -5.03
C SER A 142 -14.45 6.01 -5.92
N LEU A 143 -14.72 6.34 -7.19
CA LEU A 143 -15.19 5.45 -8.24
C LEU A 143 -14.10 4.45 -8.61
N PHE A 144 -13.92 3.45 -7.76
CA PHE A 144 -13.44 2.17 -8.20
C PHE A 144 -14.66 1.45 -8.80
N THR A 145 -14.92 1.66 -10.09
CA THR A 145 -15.80 0.74 -10.80
C THR A 145 -15.14 -0.63 -10.66
N ARG A 146 -15.85 -1.59 -10.05
CA ARG A 146 -15.61 -3.02 -10.34
C ARG A 146 -15.52 -3.07 -11.86
N GLY A 147 -14.31 -3.26 -12.40
CA GLY A 147 -14.05 -2.96 -13.81
C GLY A 147 -15.14 -3.57 -14.68
N GLN A 148 -15.83 -2.75 -15.46
CA GLN A 148 -16.35 -3.28 -16.71
C GLN A 148 -15.13 -3.42 -17.61
N ILE A 149 -14.92 -4.68 -18.04
CA ILE A 149 -14.01 -5.07 -19.11
C ILE A 149 -14.36 -4.29 -20.37
#